data_AF-A0A7W8NFQ3-F1
#
_entry.id   AF-A0A7W8NFQ3-F1
#
_cell.length_a   1.000
_cell.length_b   1.000
_cell.length_c   1.000
_cell.angle_alpha   90.00
_cell.angle_beta   90.00
_cell.angle_gamma   90.00
#
_symmetry.space_group_name_H-M   'P 1'
#
loop_
_entity.id
_entity.type
_entity.pdbx_description
1 polymer ?
#
loop_
_entity_poly.entity_id
_entity_poly.type
_entity_poly.pdbx_seq_one_letter_code
_entity_poly.pdbx_strand_id
1 'polypeptide(L)'
;MTSIQDKIRRELEAKSAAYDQIQAERGQRARDVHSVRRSQQIEGGDISLYAQTLSQQYIDGTLTPTEIRAKLLEHYGVTVK
;
A
#
# COMPACT_ATOMS: atom_id res chain seq x y z
N MET A 1 -41.57 3.55 6.77
CA MET A 1 -40.91 4.23 5.64
C MET A 1 -39.63 4.87 6.16
N THR A 2 -38.46 4.41 5.74
CA THR A 2 -37.19 5.12 6.02
C THR A 2 -37.16 6.40 5.20
N SER A 3 -36.90 7.53 5.86
CA SER A 3 -36.84 8.81 5.16
C SER A 3 -35.61 8.84 4.23
N ILE A 4 -35.64 9.71 3.21
CA ILE A 4 -34.48 9.92 2.33
C ILE A 4 -33.25 10.35 3.15
N GLN A 5 -33.45 11.09 4.25
CA GLN A 5 -32.37 11.49 5.15
C GLN A 5 -31.73 10.30 5.87
N ASP A 6 -32.51 9.29 6.26
CA ASP A 6 -31.96 8.06 6.86
C ASP A 6 -31.12 7.24 5.88
N LYS A 7 -31.49 7.24 4.59
CA LYS A 7 -30.68 6.57 3.54
C LYS A 7 -29.37 7.31 3.32
N ILE A 8 -29.42 8.64 3.17
CA ILE A 8 -28.23 9.49 2.99
C ILE A 8 -27.26 9.33 4.17
N ARG A 9 -27.78 9.35 5.41
CA ARG A 9 -26.97 9.17 6.62
C ARG A 9 -26.23 7.83 6.62
N ARG A 10 -26.92 6.72 6.33
CA ARG A 10 -26.31 5.38 6.28
C ARG A 10 -25.25 5.27 5.18
N GLU A 11 -25.48 5.88 4.02
CA GLU A 11 -24.49 5.90 2.94
C GLU A 11 -23.25 6.71 3.31
N LEU A 12 -23.41 7.83 4.01
CA LEU A 12 -22.30 8.63 4.53
C LEU A 12 -21.51 7.87 5.59
N GLU A 13 -22.18 7.24 6.55
CA GLU A 13 -21.55 6.41 7.58
C GLU A 13 -20.75 5.25 6.95
N ALA A 14 -21.33 4.56 5.97
CA ALA A 14 -20.65 3.48 5.25
C ALA A 14 -19.42 3.96 4.47
N LYS A 15 -19.52 5.12 3.80
CA LYS A 15 -18.38 5.72 3.09
C LYS A 15 -17.28 6.18 4.04
N SER A 16 -17.64 6.76 5.19
CA SER A 16 -16.68 7.15 6.21
C SER A 16 -15.94 5.94 6.76
N ALA A 17 -16.67 4.88 7.13
CA ALA A 17 -16.06 3.65 7.64
C ALA A 17 -15.12 3.00 6.62
N ALA A 18 -15.51 2.96 5.34
CA ALA A 18 -14.66 2.47 4.26
C ALA A 18 -13.39 3.33 4.09
N TYR A 19 -13.51 4.65 4.21
CA TYR A 19 -12.37 5.56 4.15
C TYR A 19 -11.41 5.35 5.32
N ASP A 20 -11.92 5.24 6.54
CA ASP A 20 -11.13 5.00 7.74
C ASP A 20 -10.36 3.67 7.65
N GLN A 21 -11.02 2.63 7.12
CA GLN A 21 -10.37 1.35 6.86
C GLN A 21 -9.22 1.48 5.84
N ILE A 22 -9.45 2.16 4.71
CA ILE A 22 -8.41 2.37 3.69
C ILE A 22 -7.22 3.16 4.27
N GLN A 23 -7.48 4.17 5.10
CA GLN A 23 -6.41 4.93 5.76
C GLN A 23 -5.64 4.08 6.78
N ALA A 24 -6.33 3.23 7.54
CA ALA A 24 -5.70 2.30 8.47
C ALA A 24 -4.79 1.31 7.74
N GLU A 25 -5.27 0.73 6.63
CA GLU A 25 -4.48 -0.17 5.79
C GLU A 25 -3.27 0.53 5.18
N ARG A 26 -3.45 1.75 4.64
CA ARG A 26 -2.34 2.59 4.14
C ARG A 26 -1.31 2.88 5.24
N GLY A 27 -1.77 3.22 6.44
CA GLY A 27 -0.91 3.43 7.61
C GLY A 27 -0.13 2.19 8.00
N GLN A 28 -0.75 1.01 7.95
CA GLN A 28 -0.06 -0.25 8.20
C GLN A 28 1.03 -0.52 7.16
N ARG A 29 0.69 -0.41 5.87
CA ARG A 29 1.66 -0.61 4.78
C ARG A 29 2.84 0.35 4.86
N ALA A 30 2.59 1.61 5.24
CA ALA A 30 3.65 2.60 5.45
C ALA A 30 4.61 2.20 6.57
N ARG A 31 4.09 1.68 7.68
CA ARG A 31 4.92 1.17 8.79
C ARG A 31 5.78 -0.03 8.36
N ASP A 32 5.19 -0.97 7.61
CA ASP A 32 5.90 -2.15 7.13
C ASP A 32 7.05 -1.76 6.20
N VAL A 33 6.79 -0.90 5.20
CA VAL A 33 7.82 -0.38 4.30
C VAL A 33 8.90 0.37 5.07
N HIS A 34 8.53 1.23 6.01
CA HIS A 34 9.51 1.98 6.81
C HIS A 34 10.42 1.04 7.63
N SER A 35 9.84 0.00 8.25
CA SER A 35 10.58 -0.99 9.01
C SER A 35 11.61 -1.72 8.13
N VAL A 36 11.19 -2.19 6.95
CA VAL A 36 12.08 -2.88 6.00
C VAL A 36 13.19 -1.94 5.51
N ARG A 37 12.85 -0.69 5.15
CA ARG A 37 13.85 0.30 4.73
C ARG A 37 14.89 0.56 5.80
N ARG A 38 14.44 0.69 7.05
CA ARG A 38 15.33 0.90 8.19
C ARG A 38 16.25 -0.29 8.43
N SER A 39 15.74 -1.52 8.31
CA SER A 39 16.56 -2.73 8.41
C SER A 39 17.67 -2.74 7.35
N GLN A 40 17.32 -2.46 6.09
CA GLN A 40 18.28 -2.42 4.99
C GLN A 40 19.38 -1.38 5.23
N GLN A 41 19.02 -0.19 5.73
CA GLN A 41 19.97 0.87 6.05
C GLN A 41 20.91 0.50 7.19
N ILE A 42 20.42 -0.20 8.22
CA ILE A 42 21.25 -0.71 9.33
C ILE A 42 22.27 -1.72 8.83
N GLU A 43 21.90 -2.55 7.87
CA GLU A 43 22.79 -3.51 7.21
C GLU A 43 23.75 -2.85 6.19
N GLY A 44 23.71 -1.52 6.06
CA GLY A 44 24.56 -0.76 5.13
C GLY A 44 24.12 -0.88 3.67
N GLY A 45 22.95 -1.44 3.41
CA GLY A 45 22.37 -1.54 2.08
C GLY A 45 21.63 -0.27 1.67
N ASP A 46 21.61 0.00 0.37
CA ASP A 46 20.79 1.05 -0.23
C ASP A 46 19.63 0.45 -1.03
N ILE A 47 18.51 1.15 -1.03
CA ILE A 47 17.31 0.74 -1.76
C ILE A 47 17.23 1.58 -3.01
N SER A 48 17.28 0.92 -4.16
CA SER A 48 17.20 1.60 -5.46
C SER A 48 15.98 2.51 -5.55
N LEU A 49 16.12 3.63 -6.27
CA LEU A 49 15.02 4.58 -6.48
C LEU A 49 13.78 3.88 -7.06
N TYR A 50 13.98 2.89 -7.95
CA TYR A 50 12.90 2.09 -8.51
C TYR A 50 12.15 1.29 -7.44
N ALA A 51 12.85 0.59 -6.55
CA ALA A 51 12.23 -0.14 -5.44
C ALA A 51 11.53 0.82 -4.45
N GLN A 52 12.05 2.04 -4.26
CA GLN A 52 11.38 3.07 -3.47
C GLN A 52 10.04 3.49 -4.08
N THR A 53 9.98 3.68 -5.40
CA THR A 53 8.75 4.01 -6.14
C THR A 53 7.71 2.89 -6.03
N LEU A 54 8.11 1.63 -6.22
CA LEU A 54 7.19 0.50 -6.08
C LEU A 54 6.65 0.35 -4.65
N SER A 55 7.50 0.61 -3.65
CA SER A 55 7.08 0.62 -2.25
C SER A 55 6.05 1.72 -1.95
N GLN A 56 6.17 2.90 -2.60
CA GLN A 56 5.18 3.97 -2.46
C GLN A 56 3.84 3.55 -3.09
N GLN A 57 3.87 2.93 -4.27
CA GLN A 57 2.68 2.40 -4.94
C GLN A 57 1.97 1.32 -4.11
N TYR A 58 2.72 0.51 -3.36
CA TYR A 58 2.17 -0.42 -2.38
C TYR A 58 1.49 0.27 -1.21
N ILE A 59 2.12 1.28 -0.61
CA ILE A 59 1.52 2.08 0.47
C ILE A 59 0.18 2.66 0.04
N ASP A 60 0.14 3.23 -1.16
CA ASP A 60 -1.06 3.83 -1.74
C ASP A 60 -2.08 2.78 -2.21
N GLY A 61 -1.72 1.50 -2.19
CA GLY A 61 -2.58 0.37 -2.55
C GLY A 61 -2.85 0.19 -4.03
N THR A 62 -2.04 0.83 -4.86
CA THR A 62 -2.05 0.66 -6.31
C THR A 62 -1.33 -0.61 -6.77
N LEU A 63 -0.42 -1.14 -5.95
CA LEU A 63 0.25 -2.42 -6.21
C LEU A 63 0.14 -3.37 -5.01
N THR A 64 0.06 -4.66 -5.34
CA THR A 64 0.19 -5.78 -4.41
C THR A 64 1.65 -6.21 -4.25
N PRO A 65 2.01 -6.94 -3.19
CA PRO A 65 3.37 -7.49 -3.03
C PRO A 65 3.81 -8.38 -4.20
N THR A 66 2.89 -9.14 -4.79
CA THR A 66 3.17 -10.00 -5.94
C THR A 66 3.53 -9.19 -7.18
N GLU A 67 2.83 -8.08 -7.43
CA GLU A 67 3.12 -7.20 -8.57
C GLU A 67 4.42 -6.43 -8.37
N ILE A 68 4.73 -5.98 -7.15
CA ILE A 68 6.04 -5.39 -6.83
C ILE A 68 7.15 -6.40 -7.17
N ARG A 69 7.01 -7.64 -6.71
CA ARG A 69 7.99 -8.70 -6.98
C ARG A 69 8.16 -8.92 -8.48
N ALA A 70 7.07 -9.03 -9.24
CA ALA A 70 7.13 -9.21 -10.68
C ALA A 70 7.87 -8.05 -11.37
N LYS A 71 7.55 -6.80 -10.99
CA LYS A 71 8.18 -5.59 -11.54
C LYS A 71 9.68 -5.49 -11.18
N LEU A 72 10.06 -5.87 -9.96
CA LEU A 72 11.47 -5.92 -9.56
C LEU A 72 12.24 -6.96 -10.38
N LEU A 73 11.68 -8.17 -10.53
CA LEU A 73 12.30 -9.23 -11.34
C LEU A 73 12.47 -8.82 -12.80
N GLU A 74 11.44 -8.21 -13.39
CA GLU A 74 11.47 -7.66 -14.74
C GLU A 74 12.55 -6.58 -14.89
N HIS A 75 12.59 -5.61 -13.96
CA HIS A 75 13.55 -4.50 -14.00
C HIS A 75 15.01 -4.96 -13.92
N TYR A 76 15.30 -6.00 -13.14
CA TYR A 76 16.64 -6.56 -13.01
C TYR A 76 16.93 -7.69 -14.00
N GLY A 77 16.03 -7.97 -14.95
CA GLY A 77 16.20 -9.02 -15.96
C GLY A 77 16.27 -10.44 -15.38
N VAL A 78 15.77 -10.64 -14.16
CA VAL A 78 15.80 -11.94 -13.48
C VAL A 78 14.55 -12.73 -13.87
N THR A 79 14.73 -13.71 -14.74
CA THR A 79 13.70 -14.73 -15.02
C THR A 79 13.80 -15.82 -13.95
N VAL A 80 12.80 -15.92 -13.08
CA VAL A 80 12.68 -17.05 -12.15
C VAL A 80 12.26 -18.27 -12.98
N LYS A 81 13.17 -19.24 -13.13
CA LYS A 81 12.87 -20.54 -13.75
C LYS A 81 12.05 -21.41 -12.81
#